data_AF-A0AAD6RZA0-F1
#
_entry.id   AF-A0AAD6RZA0-F1
#
_cell.length_a   1.000
_cell.length_b   1.000
_cell.length_c   1.000
_cell.angle_alpha   90.00
_cell.angle_beta   90.00
_cell.angle_gamma   90.00
#
_symmetry.space_group_name_H-M   'P 1'
#
loop_
_entity.id
_entity.type
_entity.pdbx_description
1 polymer ?
#
loop_
_entity_poly.entity_id
_entity_poly.type
_entity_poly.pdbx_seq_one_letter_code
_entity_poly.pdbx_strand_id
1 'polypeptide(L)'
;MRFKVNPRVLRAGSPIFKTILKGRDCPIVLSGHTASQFRTFLWAVYAQPLPSAKSFDVARLCSIAEVSFKYDFNSLKLWSMEGIKSLVESPNTILRTAASETFVRLIRLALLYRDPALSRTVQSKWLTRLHWHDLPAAPALVVADAHDLRHLLYHAYYVHLVDVAPRIDREQPIDDGDSPLSTVQNLHVFCGYHSLLAAWKQLQESAPSFTPDAACSSHSKCLIAWNARWALETARVNAAFVPVDVLRRLLFMEQRLEVDAVAADCMTAGCMRAALHAIATKRAEISDNLHHYFDL
;
A
#
# COMPACT_ATOMS: atom_id res chain seq x y z
N MET A 1 -34.86 10.92 2.16
CA MET A 1 -34.89 11.35 3.59
C MET A 1 -34.95 12.87 3.66
N ARG A 2 -35.73 13.47 4.57
CA ARG A 2 -35.86 14.93 4.74
C ARG A 2 -35.23 15.37 6.07
N PHE A 3 -34.54 16.50 6.05
CA PHE A 3 -33.91 17.10 7.25
C PHE A 3 -34.47 18.51 7.46
N LYS A 4 -34.89 18.82 8.69
CA LYS A 4 -35.21 20.20 9.10
C LYS A 4 -33.94 20.79 9.73
N VAL A 5 -33.49 21.92 9.21
CA VAL A 5 -32.23 22.56 9.64
C VAL A 5 -32.48 24.05 9.90
N ASN A 6 -31.74 24.62 10.85
CA ASN A 6 -31.68 26.07 11.04
C ASN A 6 -30.75 26.67 9.97
N PRO A 7 -31.28 27.44 8.99
CA PRO A 7 -30.47 27.98 7.90
C PRO A 7 -29.40 28.95 8.41
N ARG A 8 -29.62 29.64 9.53
CA ARG A 8 -28.63 30.60 10.07
C ARG A 8 -27.31 29.91 10.40
N VAL A 9 -27.36 28.72 10.99
CA VAL A 9 -26.17 27.94 11.37
C VAL A 9 -25.39 27.50 10.13
N LEU A 10 -26.09 26.98 9.12
CA LEU A 10 -25.45 26.54 7.87
C LEU A 10 -24.84 27.71 7.07
N ARG A 11 -25.54 28.85 6.99
CA ARG A 11 -25.04 30.05 6.29
C ARG A 11 -23.83 30.67 6.99
N ALA A 12 -23.74 30.56 8.31
CA ALA A 12 -22.63 31.11 9.09
C ALA A 12 -21.32 30.33 8.84
N GLY A 13 -21.40 29.00 8.71
CA GLY A 13 -20.21 28.17 8.53
C GLY A 13 -19.83 27.84 7.09
N SER A 14 -20.66 28.20 6.10
CA SER A 14 -20.43 27.85 4.69
C SER A 14 -20.93 28.90 3.70
N PRO A 15 -20.07 29.41 2.79
CA PRO A 15 -20.48 30.33 1.73
C PRO A 15 -21.40 29.65 0.68
N ILE A 16 -21.23 28.34 0.48
CA ILE A 16 -22.08 27.56 -0.42
C ILE A 16 -23.51 27.48 0.12
N PHE A 17 -23.67 27.15 1.40
CA PHE A 17 -25.00 27.17 2.02
C PHE A 17 -25.60 28.59 2.08
N LYS A 18 -24.78 29.63 2.28
CA LYS A 18 -25.22 31.03 2.14
C LYS A 18 -25.85 31.31 0.79
N THR A 19 -25.25 30.79 -0.28
CA THR A 19 -25.73 30.95 -1.66
C THR A 19 -26.98 30.11 -1.92
N ILE A 20 -26.96 28.82 -1.60
CA ILE A 20 -28.06 27.89 -1.90
C ILE A 20 -29.32 28.24 -1.11
N LEU A 21 -29.18 28.75 0.12
CA LEU A 21 -30.31 29.11 0.99
C LEU A 21 -30.83 30.54 0.76
N LYS A 22 -30.27 31.33 -0.17
CA LYS A 22 -30.67 32.73 -0.36
C LYS A 22 -32.06 32.82 -1.00
N GLY A 23 -33.01 33.45 -0.31
CA GLY A 23 -34.34 33.78 -0.83
C GLY A 23 -35.22 32.57 -1.19
N ARG A 24 -35.01 31.42 -0.53
CA ARG A 24 -35.77 30.19 -0.80
C ARG A 24 -36.68 29.81 0.36
N ASP A 25 -37.95 29.57 0.03
CA ASP A 25 -38.96 28.98 0.92
C ASP A 25 -39.21 27.49 0.61
N CYS A 26 -38.65 26.98 -0.50
CA CYS A 26 -38.81 25.59 -0.92
C CYS A 26 -37.71 24.65 -0.37
N PRO A 27 -38.03 23.35 -0.14
CA PRO A 27 -37.03 22.34 0.20
C PRO A 27 -35.90 22.26 -0.84
N ILE A 28 -34.67 22.10 -0.36
CA ILE A 28 -33.49 21.94 -1.22
C ILE A 28 -33.17 20.45 -1.37
N VAL A 29 -32.98 20.02 -2.62
CA VAL A 29 -32.48 18.69 -2.93
C VAL A 29 -30.96 18.75 -3.04
N LEU A 30 -30.29 17.98 -2.19
CA LEU A 30 -28.84 17.86 -2.20
C LEU A 30 -28.46 16.47 -2.78
N SER A 31 -27.47 16.42 -3.67
CA SER A 31 -27.01 15.20 -4.34
C SER A 31 -25.55 14.87 -3.98
N GLY A 32 -25.04 13.70 -4.39
CA GLY A 32 -23.62 13.32 -4.29
C GLY A 32 -23.10 12.95 -2.89
N HIS A 33 -23.99 12.54 -1.99
CA HIS A 33 -23.70 12.00 -0.66
C HIS A 33 -24.95 11.27 -0.16
N THR A 34 -24.77 10.28 0.70
CA THR A 34 -25.86 9.53 1.31
C THR A 34 -26.54 10.35 2.40
N ALA A 35 -27.80 10.01 2.71
CA ALA A 35 -28.51 10.61 3.83
C ALA A 35 -27.78 10.37 5.17
N SER A 36 -27.08 9.24 5.32
CA SER A 36 -26.27 8.93 6.51
C SER A 36 -25.08 9.88 6.65
N GLN A 37 -24.30 10.08 5.58
CA GLN A 37 -23.19 11.05 5.56
C GLN A 37 -23.67 12.47 5.90
N PHE A 38 -24.78 12.90 5.31
CA PHE A 38 -25.33 14.23 5.59
C PHE A 38 -25.82 14.38 7.03
N ARG A 39 -26.47 13.34 7.59
CA ARG A 39 -26.88 13.33 9.01
C ARG A 39 -25.67 13.48 9.93
N THR A 40 -24.59 12.75 9.65
CA THR A 40 -23.33 12.83 10.40
C THR A 40 -22.72 14.23 10.33
N PHE A 41 -22.70 14.83 9.15
CA PHE A 41 -22.25 16.21 8.96
C PHE A 41 -23.10 17.20 9.77
N LEU A 42 -24.43 17.12 9.67
CA LEU A 42 -25.33 18.00 10.43
C LEU A 42 -25.13 17.86 11.94
N TRP A 43 -24.94 16.63 12.43
CA TRP A 43 -24.61 16.42 13.84
C TRP A 43 -23.35 17.22 14.23
N ALA A 44 -22.28 17.19 13.43
CA ALA A 44 -21.05 17.92 13.73
C ALA A 44 -21.25 19.45 13.66
N VAL A 45 -22.11 19.93 12.76
CA VAL A 45 -22.49 21.35 12.69
C VAL A 45 -23.18 21.80 13.99
N TYR A 46 -24.06 20.96 14.57
CA TYR A 46 -24.85 21.33 15.74
C TYR A 46 -24.20 20.98 17.09
N ALA A 47 -23.28 20.03 17.14
CA ALA A 47 -22.64 19.57 18.38
C ALA A 47 -21.48 20.47 18.85
N GLN A 48 -21.61 21.80 18.75
CA GLN A 48 -20.57 22.74 19.15
C GLN A 48 -20.63 23.02 20.67
N PRO A 49 -19.48 23.05 21.38
CA PRO A 49 -18.11 22.83 20.89
C PRO A 49 -17.85 21.37 20.53
N LEU A 50 -17.07 21.13 19.46
CA LEU A 50 -16.78 19.77 19.01
C LEU A 50 -15.95 19.01 20.05
N PRO A 51 -16.29 17.74 20.33
CA PRO A 51 -15.42 16.84 21.07
C PRO A 51 -14.10 16.60 20.32
N SER A 52 -13.13 16.01 21.02
CA SER A 52 -11.86 15.58 20.42
C SER A 52 -12.10 14.66 19.21
N ALA A 53 -11.52 14.99 18.06
CA ALA A 53 -11.71 14.21 16.84
C ALA A 53 -11.21 12.76 16.98
N LYS A 54 -10.28 12.50 17.92
CA LYS A 54 -9.70 11.17 18.18
C LYS A 54 -10.71 10.17 18.78
N SER A 55 -11.82 10.64 19.37
CA SER A 55 -12.84 9.76 19.93
C SER A 55 -13.84 9.25 18.89
N PHE A 56 -13.68 9.63 17.62
CA PHE A 56 -14.55 9.24 16.52
C PHE A 56 -13.93 8.13 15.69
N ASP A 57 -14.79 7.26 15.15
CA ASP A 57 -14.36 6.29 14.15
C ASP A 57 -13.95 7.00 12.84
N VAL A 58 -13.03 6.38 12.10
CA VAL A 58 -12.49 6.94 10.86
C VAL A 58 -13.57 7.15 9.80
N ALA A 59 -14.58 6.27 9.74
CA ALA A 59 -15.60 6.31 8.70
C ALA A 59 -16.51 7.54 8.85
N ARG A 60 -16.79 7.91 10.11
CA ARG A 60 -17.53 9.10 10.50
C ARG A 60 -16.72 10.36 10.22
N LEU A 61 -15.44 10.39 10.57
CA LEU A 61 -14.56 11.51 10.22
C LEU A 61 -14.44 11.69 8.70
N CYS A 62 -14.26 10.61 7.93
CA CYS A 62 -14.23 10.66 6.47
C CYS A 62 -15.53 11.24 5.91
N SER A 63 -16.68 10.83 6.45
CA SER A 63 -17.99 11.36 6.03
C SER A 63 -18.12 12.85 6.31
N ILE A 64 -17.64 13.33 7.45
CA ILE A 64 -17.62 14.76 7.79
C ILE A 64 -16.65 15.50 6.86
N ALA A 65 -15.46 14.97 6.61
CA ALA A 65 -14.46 15.56 5.71
C ALA A 65 -14.98 15.68 4.26
N GLU A 66 -15.61 14.64 3.72
CA GLU A 66 -16.20 14.62 2.37
C GLU A 66 -17.28 15.70 2.22
N VAL A 67 -18.24 15.72 3.15
CA VAL A 67 -19.39 16.65 3.08
C VAL A 67 -18.97 18.09 3.40
N SER A 68 -18.08 18.29 4.37
CA SER A 68 -17.55 19.62 4.70
C SER A 68 -16.68 20.19 3.58
N PHE A 69 -15.93 19.37 2.84
CA PHE A 69 -15.23 19.81 1.63
C PHE A 69 -16.23 20.30 0.58
N LYS A 70 -17.24 19.49 0.27
CA LYS A 70 -18.24 19.79 -0.76
C LYS A 70 -18.98 21.12 -0.51
N TYR A 71 -19.31 21.41 0.74
CA TYR A 71 -20.01 22.63 1.11
C TYR A 71 -19.09 23.71 1.66
N ASP A 72 -17.77 23.58 1.54
CA ASP A 72 -16.79 24.55 2.01
C ASP A 72 -16.98 25.00 3.48
N PHE A 73 -17.17 24.02 4.37
CA PHE A 73 -17.38 24.26 5.80
C PHE A 73 -16.04 24.18 6.56
N ASN A 74 -15.26 25.27 6.50
CA ASN A 74 -13.85 25.33 6.92
C ASN A 74 -13.54 24.75 8.30
N SER A 75 -14.32 25.06 9.33
CA SER A 75 -14.04 24.57 10.69
C SER A 75 -14.14 23.04 10.79
N LEU A 76 -15.13 22.43 10.12
CA LEU A 76 -15.30 20.98 10.08
C LEU A 76 -14.27 20.30 9.18
N LYS A 77 -13.86 20.95 8.08
CA LYS A 77 -12.76 20.48 7.22
C LYS A 77 -11.48 20.29 8.04
N LEU A 78 -11.06 21.33 8.77
CA LEU A 78 -9.85 21.29 9.59
C LEU A 78 -9.96 20.26 10.71
N TRP A 79 -11.04 20.30 11.48
CA TRP A 79 -11.25 19.39 12.61
C TRP A 79 -11.28 17.91 12.19
N SER A 80 -11.98 17.58 11.09
CA SER A 80 -12.07 16.19 10.63
C SER A 80 -10.75 15.67 10.07
N MET A 81 -10.01 16.50 9.32
CA MET A 81 -8.69 16.12 8.79
C MET A 81 -7.64 15.97 9.89
N GLU A 82 -7.66 16.80 10.93
CA GLU A 82 -6.80 16.64 12.09
C GLU A 82 -7.06 15.30 12.81
N GLY A 83 -8.33 14.94 13.01
CA GLY A 83 -8.72 13.64 13.55
C GLY A 83 -8.22 12.47 12.70
N ILE A 84 -8.42 12.53 11.38
CA ILE A 84 -7.97 11.50 10.45
C ILE A 84 -6.45 11.30 10.53
N LYS A 85 -5.67 12.38 10.48
CA LYS A 85 -4.21 12.31 10.60
C LYS A 85 -3.79 11.67 11.91
N SER A 86 -4.36 12.13 13.03
CA SER A 86 -4.01 11.57 14.34
C SER A 86 -4.32 10.07 14.45
N LEU A 87 -5.38 9.57 13.81
CA LEU A 87 -5.73 8.14 13.83
C LEU A 87 -4.85 7.31 12.89
N VAL A 88 -4.47 7.87 11.75
CA VAL A 88 -3.62 7.21 10.75
C VAL A 88 -2.17 7.14 11.23
N GLU A 89 -1.65 8.21 11.83
CA GLU A 89 -0.26 8.32 12.30
C GLU A 89 0.00 7.63 13.64
N SER A 90 -1.07 7.29 14.39
CA SER A 90 -0.95 6.56 15.66
C SER A 90 -0.16 5.24 15.50
N PRO A 91 0.71 4.88 16.47
CA PRO A 91 1.35 3.56 16.49
C PRO A 91 0.32 2.42 16.43
N ASN A 92 -0.79 2.57 17.15
CA ASN A 92 -1.94 1.66 17.14
C ASN A 92 -2.99 2.15 16.13
N THR A 93 -2.55 2.41 14.90
CA THR A 93 -3.43 2.90 13.84
C THR A 93 -4.55 1.91 13.56
N ILE A 94 -5.74 2.47 13.32
CA ILE A 94 -6.91 1.76 12.84
C ILE A 94 -6.70 1.07 11.48
N LEU A 95 -5.67 1.47 10.72
CA LEU A 95 -5.36 0.88 9.42
C LEU A 95 -4.83 -0.56 9.49
N ARG A 96 -4.39 -1.02 10.67
CA ARG A 96 -3.96 -2.41 10.89
C ARG A 96 -5.06 -3.42 10.57
N THR A 97 -6.33 -3.07 10.82
CA THR A 97 -7.50 -3.95 10.63
C THR A 97 -8.54 -3.40 9.66
N ALA A 98 -8.31 -2.22 9.08
CA ALA A 98 -9.26 -1.57 8.18
C ALA A 98 -9.46 -2.33 6.85
N ALA A 99 -10.67 -2.32 6.31
CA ALA A 99 -10.92 -2.89 4.98
C ALA A 99 -10.36 -2.00 3.84
N SER A 100 -10.19 -2.55 2.64
CA SER A 100 -9.67 -1.83 1.46
C SER A 100 -10.44 -0.53 1.17
N GLU A 101 -11.76 -0.53 1.36
CA GLU A 101 -12.62 0.65 1.17
C GLU A 101 -12.20 1.83 2.06
N THR A 102 -11.69 1.55 3.25
CA THR A 102 -11.19 2.60 4.15
C THR A 102 -9.93 3.24 3.58
N PHE A 103 -9.00 2.45 3.06
CA PHE A 103 -7.80 2.97 2.40
C PHE A 103 -8.16 3.78 1.15
N VAL A 104 -9.05 3.26 0.29
CA VAL A 104 -9.57 3.97 -0.89
C VAL A 104 -10.11 5.35 -0.51
N ARG A 105 -10.97 5.41 0.52
CA ARG A 105 -11.56 6.67 0.99
C ARG A 105 -10.51 7.64 1.54
N LEU A 106 -9.56 7.15 2.31
CA LEU A 106 -8.49 7.98 2.89
C LEU A 106 -7.55 8.54 1.82
N ILE A 107 -7.19 7.75 0.81
CA ILE A 107 -6.40 8.23 -0.35
C ILE A 107 -7.16 9.32 -1.09
N ARG A 108 -8.45 9.09 -1.41
CA ARG A 108 -9.29 10.09 -2.08
C ARG A 108 -9.38 11.38 -1.27
N LEU A 109 -9.53 11.29 0.04
CA LEU A 109 -9.53 12.45 0.93
C LEU A 109 -8.18 13.16 0.95
N ALA A 110 -7.07 12.43 1.06
CA ALA A 110 -5.73 13.01 1.02
C ALA A 110 -5.50 13.77 -0.29
N LEU A 111 -5.91 13.21 -1.43
CA LEU A 111 -5.83 13.88 -2.74
C LEU A 111 -6.75 15.10 -2.81
N LEU A 112 -8.00 14.97 -2.36
CA LEU A 112 -9.00 16.04 -2.36
C LEU A 112 -8.52 17.26 -1.55
N TYR A 113 -7.90 17.01 -0.40
CA TYR A 113 -7.36 18.03 0.49
C TYR A 113 -5.91 18.45 0.16
N ARG A 114 -5.32 17.88 -0.89
CA ARG A 114 -3.93 18.14 -1.32
C ARG A 114 -2.91 17.88 -0.22
N ASP A 115 -3.07 16.76 0.48
CA ASP A 115 -2.22 16.32 1.57
C ASP A 115 -1.34 15.14 1.17
N PRO A 116 -0.14 15.39 0.59
CA PRO A 116 0.74 14.32 0.14
C PRO A 116 1.36 13.53 1.30
N ALA A 117 1.47 14.11 2.49
CA ALA A 117 2.00 13.42 3.66
C ALA A 117 1.02 12.34 4.13
N LEU A 118 -0.27 12.69 4.27
CA LEU A 118 -1.31 11.72 4.59
C LEU A 118 -1.41 10.63 3.52
N SER A 119 -1.36 11.01 2.22
CA SER A 119 -1.38 10.04 1.12
C SER A 119 -0.25 9.01 1.23
N ARG A 120 1.00 9.46 1.42
CA ARG A 120 2.16 8.56 1.58
C ARG A 120 2.02 7.65 2.81
N THR A 121 1.56 8.18 3.94
CA THR A 121 1.37 7.38 5.16
C THR A 121 0.31 6.29 4.96
N VAL A 122 -0.80 6.61 4.30
CA VAL A 122 -1.86 5.64 3.97
C VAL A 122 -1.35 4.60 2.98
N GLN A 123 -0.64 5.01 1.92
CA GLN A 123 -0.02 4.09 0.95
C GLN A 123 0.96 3.13 1.63
N SER A 124 1.88 3.64 2.45
CA SER A 124 2.85 2.81 3.18
C SER A 124 2.17 1.74 4.03
N LYS A 125 1.13 2.11 4.80
CA LYS A 125 0.37 1.15 5.63
C LYS A 125 -0.44 0.17 4.78
N TRP A 126 -0.95 0.59 3.62
CA TRP A 126 -1.64 -0.31 2.69
C TRP A 126 -0.66 -1.34 2.13
N LEU A 127 0.52 -0.90 1.70
CA LEU A 127 1.57 -1.75 1.16
C LEU A 127 2.02 -2.81 2.14
N THR A 128 2.21 -2.45 3.42
CA THR A 128 2.50 -3.44 4.46
C THR A 128 1.46 -4.56 4.48
N ARG A 129 0.17 -4.21 4.42
CA ARG A 129 -0.91 -5.19 4.45
C ARG A 129 -1.05 -5.99 3.16
N LEU A 130 -0.77 -5.39 2.00
CA LEU A 130 -0.72 -6.09 0.72
C LEU A 130 0.41 -7.14 0.73
N HIS A 131 1.61 -6.75 1.19
CA HIS A 131 2.75 -7.67 1.29
C HIS A 131 2.58 -8.76 2.35
N TRP A 132 1.61 -8.63 3.26
CA TRP A 132 1.20 -9.69 4.18
C TRP A 132 0.03 -10.54 3.64
N HIS A 133 -0.49 -10.23 2.45
CA HIS A 133 -1.74 -10.79 1.91
C HIS A 133 -2.95 -10.63 2.84
N ASP A 134 -2.96 -9.61 3.71
CA ASP A 134 -4.08 -9.30 4.59
C ASP A 134 -5.24 -8.59 3.86
N LEU A 135 -4.98 -8.09 2.64
CA LEU A 135 -5.93 -7.36 1.81
C LEU A 135 -5.76 -7.76 0.34
N PRO A 136 -6.85 -7.78 -0.45
CA PRO A 136 -6.75 -8.02 -1.89
C PRO A 136 -6.06 -6.85 -2.59
N ALA A 137 -5.25 -7.16 -3.61
CA ALA A 137 -4.51 -6.16 -4.39
C ALA A 137 -5.40 -5.34 -5.34
N ALA A 138 -6.51 -5.91 -5.83
CA ALA A 138 -7.34 -5.29 -6.86
C ALA A 138 -7.86 -3.87 -6.53
N PRO A 139 -8.40 -3.58 -5.32
CA PRO A 139 -8.79 -2.22 -4.98
C PRO A 139 -7.62 -1.22 -4.97
N ALA A 140 -6.41 -1.68 -4.61
CA ALA A 140 -5.22 -0.85 -4.64
C ALA A 140 -4.78 -0.55 -6.08
N LEU A 141 -4.80 -1.55 -6.97
CA LEU A 141 -4.52 -1.39 -8.40
C LEU A 141 -5.43 -0.32 -9.02
N VAL A 142 -6.75 -0.47 -8.87
CA VAL A 142 -7.74 0.45 -9.46
C VAL A 142 -7.54 1.89 -8.98
N VAL A 143 -7.31 2.09 -7.68
CA VAL A 143 -7.13 3.43 -7.12
C VAL A 143 -5.76 4.03 -7.47
N ALA A 144 -4.71 3.22 -7.46
CA ALA A 144 -3.37 3.68 -7.76
C ALA A 144 -3.23 4.08 -9.23
N ASP A 145 -3.81 3.30 -10.14
CA ASP A 145 -3.85 3.57 -11.58
C ASP A 145 -4.64 4.86 -11.87
N ALA A 146 -5.86 4.97 -11.31
CA ALA A 146 -6.72 6.14 -11.50
C ALA A 146 -6.14 7.48 -10.99
N HIS A 147 -5.11 7.43 -10.13
CA HIS A 147 -4.53 8.60 -9.49
C HIS A 147 -3.00 8.70 -9.64
N ASP A 148 -2.39 7.91 -10.54
CA ASP A 148 -0.93 7.86 -10.78
C ASP A 148 -0.10 7.68 -9.49
N LEU A 149 -0.57 6.82 -8.58
CA LEU A 149 0.13 6.49 -7.34
C LEU A 149 1.15 5.37 -7.61
N ARG A 150 2.17 5.68 -8.41
CA ARG A 150 3.11 4.70 -8.97
C ARG A 150 3.67 3.72 -7.93
N HIS A 151 4.11 4.23 -6.78
CA HIS A 151 4.64 3.40 -5.69
C HIS A 151 3.63 2.36 -5.19
N LEU A 152 2.36 2.74 -5.00
CA LEU A 152 1.31 1.79 -4.65
C LEU A 152 1.00 0.83 -5.82
N LEU A 153 0.99 1.36 -7.06
CA LEU A 153 0.59 0.64 -8.26
C LEU A 153 1.47 -0.58 -8.53
N TYR A 154 2.80 -0.40 -8.65
CA TYR A 154 3.69 -1.51 -9.01
C TYR A 154 3.80 -2.58 -7.91
N HIS A 155 3.64 -2.19 -6.64
CA HIS A 155 3.59 -3.16 -5.55
C HIS A 155 2.25 -3.91 -5.54
N ALA A 156 1.14 -3.25 -5.86
CA ALA A 156 -0.14 -3.93 -5.99
C ALA A 156 -0.12 -4.91 -7.18
N TYR A 157 0.55 -4.56 -8.29
CA TYR A 157 0.80 -5.50 -9.39
C TYR A 157 1.65 -6.70 -8.95
N TYR A 158 2.73 -6.47 -8.20
CA TYR A 158 3.55 -7.55 -7.66
C TYR A 158 2.74 -8.52 -6.79
N VAL A 159 1.97 -8.00 -5.84
CA VAL A 159 1.16 -8.85 -4.94
C VAL A 159 0.09 -9.60 -5.73
N HIS A 160 -0.59 -8.93 -6.67
CA HIS A 160 -1.57 -9.58 -7.53
C HIS A 160 -0.95 -10.68 -8.39
N LEU A 161 0.21 -10.43 -9.00
CA LEU A 161 0.98 -11.39 -9.78
C LEU A 161 1.31 -12.63 -8.94
N VAL A 162 1.79 -12.45 -7.71
CA VAL A 162 2.11 -13.57 -6.81
C VAL A 162 0.87 -14.43 -6.53
N ASP A 163 -0.30 -13.81 -6.35
CA ASP A 163 -1.57 -14.52 -6.11
C ASP A 163 -2.03 -15.31 -7.37
N VAL A 164 -1.85 -14.77 -8.57
CA VAL A 164 -2.32 -15.39 -9.82
C VAL A 164 -1.28 -16.28 -10.51
N ALA A 165 -0.01 -16.22 -10.13
CA ALA A 165 1.08 -16.99 -10.74
C ALA A 165 0.79 -18.50 -10.84
N PRO A 166 0.23 -19.18 -9.81
CA PRO A 166 -0.11 -20.60 -9.92
C PRO A 166 -1.13 -20.93 -11.02
N ARG A 167 -1.96 -19.96 -11.42
CA ARG A 167 -2.91 -20.10 -12.54
C ARG A 167 -2.19 -19.96 -13.87
N ILE A 168 -1.30 -18.96 -13.98
CA ILE A 168 -0.46 -18.74 -15.15
C ILE A 168 0.37 -20.01 -15.45
N ASP A 169 0.99 -20.59 -14.42
CA ASP A 169 1.79 -21.83 -14.53
C ASP A 169 0.99 -23.03 -15.05
N ARG A 170 -0.34 -23.03 -14.84
CA ARG A 170 -1.27 -24.08 -15.30
C ARG A 170 -1.99 -23.72 -16.59
N GLU A 171 -1.56 -22.65 -17.27
CA GLU A 171 -2.20 -22.11 -18.47
C GLU A 171 -3.69 -21.79 -18.28
N GLN A 172 -4.09 -21.47 -17.04
CA GLN A 172 -5.45 -21.05 -16.72
C GLN A 172 -5.61 -19.56 -17.01
N PRO A 173 -6.80 -19.12 -17.49
CA PRO A 173 -7.06 -17.69 -17.67
C PRO A 173 -6.88 -16.97 -16.34
N ILE A 174 -6.36 -15.74 -16.34
CA ILE A 174 -6.28 -14.88 -15.14
C ILE A 174 -7.67 -14.31 -14.81
N ASP A 175 -8.49 -14.11 -15.84
CA ASP A 175 -9.83 -13.56 -15.73
C ASP A 175 -10.88 -14.68 -15.66
N ASP A 176 -11.58 -14.77 -14.54
CA ASP A 176 -12.73 -15.66 -14.36
C ASP A 176 -14.05 -15.03 -14.86
N GLY A 177 -13.98 -13.87 -15.53
CA GLY A 177 -15.13 -13.06 -15.95
C GLY A 177 -15.54 -12.01 -14.93
N ASP A 178 -15.07 -12.14 -13.69
CA ASP A 178 -15.28 -11.20 -12.59
C ASP A 178 -14.00 -10.41 -12.23
N SER A 179 -12.93 -10.48 -13.05
CA SER A 179 -11.71 -9.75 -12.74
C SER A 179 -11.97 -8.24 -12.81
N PRO A 180 -11.65 -7.49 -11.75
CA PRO A 180 -11.78 -6.03 -11.77
C PRO A 180 -10.68 -5.35 -12.62
N LEU A 181 -9.76 -6.12 -13.19
CA LEU A 181 -8.63 -5.60 -13.96
C LEU A 181 -8.97 -5.47 -15.45
N SER A 182 -8.49 -4.38 -16.06
CA SER A 182 -8.60 -4.18 -17.50
C SER A 182 -7.66 -5.11 -18.28
N THR A 183 -7.90 -5.28 -19.57
CA THR A 183 -7.00 -6.03 -20.47
C THR A 183 -5.57 -5.48 -20.44
N VAL A 184 -5.41 -4.16 -20.34
CA VAL A 184 -4.09 -3.51 -20.26
C VAL A 184 -3.40 -3.87 -18.93
N GLN A 185 -4.14 -3.83 -17.83
CA GLN A 185 -3.61 -4.21 -16.51
C GLN A 185 -3.20 -5.69 -16.49
N ASN A 186 -3.99 -6.59 -17.10
CA ASN A 186 -3.62 -8.00 -17.24
C ASN A 186 -2.35 -8.18 -18.09
N LEU A 187 -2.17 -7.38 -19.15
CA LEU A 187 -0.94 -7.41 -19.95
C LEU A 187 0.29 -7.04 -19.10
N HIS A 188 0.21 -5.98 -18.28
CA HIS A 188 1.29 -5.62 -17.35
C HIS A 188 1.62 -6.76 -16.39
N VAL A 189 0.62 -7.48 -15.87
CA VAL A 189 0.82 -8.66 -15.00
C VAL A 189 1.61 -9.75 -15.73
N PHE A 190 1.29 -10.05 -17.00
CA PHE A 190 2.04 -11.02 -17.80
C PHE A 190 3.49 -10.57 -18.09
N CYS A 191 3.70 -9.30 -18.41
CA CYS A 191 5.05 -8.74 -18.55
C CYS A 191 5.85 -8.90 -17.26
N GLY A 192 5.22 -8.59 -16.12
CA GLY A 192 5.76 -8.79 -14.77
C GLY A 192 6.15 -10.24 -14.50
N TYR A 193 5.28 -11.20 -14.85
CA TYR A 193 5.52 -12.63 -14.68
C TYR A 193 6.83 -13.04 -15.37
N HIS A 194 6.98 -12.74 -16.66
CA HIS A 194 8.17 -13.14 -17.41
C HIS A 194 9.44 -12.42 -16.95
N SER A 195 9.33 -11.12 -16.66
CA SER A 195 10.47 -10.30 -16.24
C SER A 195 11.01 -10.72 -14.87
N LEU A 196 10.12 -10.95 -13.90
CA LEU A 196 10.52 -11.42 -12.55
C LEU A 196 11.00 -12.87 -12.58
N LEU A 197 10.42 -13.73 -13.42
CA LEU A 197 10.92 -15.09 -13.61
C LEU A 197 12.34 -15.10 -14.19
N ALA A 198 12.64 -14.23 -15.17
CA ALA A 198 13.97 -14.07 -15.73
C ALA A 198 14.96 -13.52 -14.68
N ALA A 199 14.55 -12.50 -13.91
CA ALA A 199 15.36 -11.94 -12.84
C ALA A 199 15.67 -12.98 -11.74
N TRP A 200 14.70 -13.82 -11.41
CA TRP A 200 14.92 -14.92 -10.48
C TRP A 200 15.94 -15.91 -11.05
N LYS A 201 15.79 -16.37 -12.29
CA LYS A 201 16.74 -17.28 -12.94
C LYS A 201 18.18 -16.75 -12.90
N GLN A 202 18.37 -15.47 -13.19
CA GLN A 202 19.68 -14.83 -13.08
C GLN A 202 20.25 -14.90 -11.65
N LEU A 203 19.42 -14.67 -10.63
CA LEU A 203 19.82 -14.81 -9.23
C LEU A 203 20.16 -16.26 -8.85
N GLN A 204 19.55 -17.26 -9.50
CA GLN A 204 19.91 -18.66 -9.25
C GLN A 204 21.31 -18.99 -9.78
N GLU A 205 21.69 -18.41 -10.91
CA GLU A 205 23.00 -18.62 -11.54
C GLU A 205 24.12 -17.85 -10.83
N SER A 206 23.79 -16.67 -10.28
CA SER A 206 24.75 -15.72 -9.74
C SER A 206 24.27 -15.18 -8.38
N ALA A 207 24.94 -15.60 -7.31
CA ALA A 207 24.72 -15.02 -5.98
C ALA A 207 25.06 -13.52 -5.95
N PRO A 208 24.37 -12.70 -5.12
CA PRO A 208 24.74 -11.30 -4.92
C PRO A 208 26.20 -11.17 -4.48
N SER A 209 26.97 -10.35 -5.19
CA SER A 209 28.38 -10.07 -4.86
C SER A 209 28.49 -9.16 -3.64
N PHE A 210 29.51 -9.37 -2.81
CA PHE A 210 29.79 -8.53 -1.65
C PHE A 210 31.28 -8.20 -1.56
N THR A 211 31.60 -7.06 -0.93
CA THR A 211 32.99 -6.62 -0.73
C THR A 211 33.61 -7.33 0.48
N PRO A 212 34.91 -7.71 0.43
CA PRO A 212 35.59 -8.30 1.57
C PRO A 212 35.63 -7.35 2.77
N ASP A 213 35.49 -7.94 3.96
CA ASP A 213 35.83 -7.25 5.20
C ASP A 213 37.35 -7.03 5.29
N ALA A 214 37.78 -5.91 5.88
CA ALA A 214 39.20 -5.56 6.00
C ALA A 214 40.03 -6.61 6.75
N ALA A 215 39.43 -7.40 7.64
CA ALA A 215 40.09 -8.47 8.38
C ALA A 215 40.09 -9.82 7.61
N CYS A 216 39.50 -9.90 6.42
CA CYS A 216 39.41 -11.16 5.67
C CYS A 216 40.71 -11.45 4.91
N SER A 217 41.51 -12.39 5.41
CA SER A 217 42.75 -12.84 4.77
C SER A 217 42.55 -13.83 3.61
N SER A 218 41.34 -14.37 3.43
CA SER A 218 41.05 -15.43 2.45
C SER A 218 39.66 -15.27 1.83
N HIS A 219 39.40 -14.11 1.24
CA HIS A 219 38.10 -13.78 0.66
C HIS A 219 37.64 -14.77 -0.43
N SER A 220 38.56 -15.32 -1.22
CA SER A 220 38.24 -16.35 -2.22
C SER A 220 37.57 -17.59 -1.61
N LYS A 221 37.99 -18.02 -0.41
CA LYS A 221 37.35 -19.12 0.32
C LYS A 221 35.94 -18.74 0.78
N CYS A 222 35.76 -17.50 1.24
CA CYS A 222 34.44 -16.99 1.63
C CYS A 222 33.48 -16.95 0.42
N LEU A 223 33.97 -16.56 -0.77
CA LEU A 223 33.16 -16.56 -2.00
C LEU A 223 32.77 -17.96 -2.45
N ILE A 224 33.69 -18.94 -2.36
CA ILE A 224 33.39 -20.35 -2.67
C ILE A 224 32.32 -20.88 -1.71
N ALA A 225 32.49 -20.64 -0.40
CA ALA A 225 31.52 -21.03 0.60
C ALA A 225 30.16 -20.37 0.35
N TRP A 226 30.15 -19.06 0.10
CA TRP A 226 28.95 -18.29 -0.21
C TRP A 226 28.18 -18.86 -1.40
N ASN A 227 28.85 -19.06 -2.53
CA ASN A 227 28.22 -19.60 -3.75
C ASN A 227 27.67 -21.02 -3.52
N ALA A 228 28.38 -21.86 -2.78
CA ALA A 228 27.90 -23.20 -2.44
C ALA A 228 26.64 -23.16 -1.55
N ARG A 229 26.60 -22.28 -0.54
CA ARG A 229 25.42 -22.11 0.32
C ARG A 229 24.26 -21.47 -0.42
N TRP A 230 24.53 -20.49 -1.27
CA TRP A 230 23.55 -19.85 -2.13
C TRP A 230 22.84 -20.87 -3.01
N ALA A 231 23.58 -21.69 -3.77
CA ALA A 231 23.01 -22.72 -4.63
C ALA A 231 22.11 -23.72 -3.85
N LEU A 232 22.53 -24.11 -2.65
CA LEU A 232 21.74 -24.99 -1.78
C LEU A 232 20.44 -24.34 -1.30
N GLU A 233 20.49 -23.10 -0.82
CA GLU A 233 19.28 -22.40 -0.34
C GLU A 233 18.35 -22.02 -1.50
N THR A 234 18.87 -21.68 -2.68
CA THR A 234 18.06 -21.46 -3.89
C THR A 234 17.22 -22.69 -4.23
N ALA A 235 17.79 -23.90 -4.14
CA ALA A 235 17.05 -25.14 -4.39
C ALA A 235 15.91 -25.35 -3.38
N ARG A 236 16.14 -25.02 -2.10
CA ARG A 236 15.11 -25.11 -1.03
C ARG A 236 13.98 -24.11 -1.25
N VAL A 237 14.34 -22.87 -1.59
CA VAL A 237 13.39 -21.78 -1.81
C VAL A 237 12.52 -22.01 -3.05
N ASN A 238 13.06 -22.65 -4.08
CA ASN A 238 12.28 -23.06 -5.25
C ASN A 238 11.10 -23.98 -4.90
N ALA A 239 11.25 -24.81 -3.88
CA ALA A 239 10.18 -25.71 -3.43
C ALA A 239 9.15 -25.01 -2.52
N ALA A 240 9.54 -23.92 -1.85
CA ALA A 240 8.71 -23.28 -0.82
C ALA A 240 7.83 -22.12 -1.34
N PHE A 241 8.20 -21.47 -2.44
CA PHE A 241 7.53 -20.25 -2.93
C PHE A 241 7.18 -20.36 -4.41
N VAL A 242 6.24 -19.54 -4.89
CA VAL A 242 5.99 -19.39 -6.33
C VAL A 242 7.20 -18.74 -7.02
N PRO A 243 7.53 -19.10 -8.29
CA PRO A 243 8.75 -18.63 -8.97
C PRO A 243 8.93 -17.12 -9.01
N VAL A 244 7.83 -16.36 -9.10
CA VAL A 244 7.83 -14.90 -9.24
C VAL A 244 7.84 -14.13 -7.91
N ASP A 245 7.72 -14.80 -6.76
CA ASP A 245 7.77 -14.14 -5.43
C ASP A 245 9.23 -13.87 -4.99
N VAL A 246 9.96 -13.15 -5.83
CA VAL A 246 11.41 -12.90 -5.67
C VAL A 246 11.72 -12.19 -4.35
N LEU A 247 10.86 -11.27 -3.90
CA LEU A 247 11.11 -10.50 -2.67
C LEU A 247 11.04 -11.40 -1.42
N ARG A 248 10.06 -12.30 -1.31
CA ARG A 248 9.99 -13.23 -0.18
C ARG A 248 11.04 -14.31 -0.25
N ARG A 249 11.37 -14.78 -1.46
CA ARG A 249 12.48 -15.71 -1.68
C ARG A 249 13.78 -15.15 -1.12
N LEU A 250 14.13 -13.90 -1.46
CA LEU A 250 15.33 -13.24 -0.94
C LEU A 250 15.29 -13.03 0.58
N LEU A 251 14.14 -12.59 1.14
CA LEU A 251 13.98 -12.45 2.59
C LEU A 251 14.15 -13.79 3.33
N PHE A 252 13.56 -14.86 2.80
CA PHE A 252 13.70 -16.19 3.38
C PHE A 252 15.15 -16.67 3.32
N MET A 253 15.85 -16.46 2.20
CA MET A 253 17.27 -16.79 2.08
C MET A 253 18.14 -16.03 3.08
N GLU A 254 17.90 -14.72 3.24
CA GLU A 254 18.58 -13.87 4.23
C GLU A 254 18.45 -14.44 5.64
N GLN A 255 17.22 -14.72 6.09
CA GLN A 255 16.93 -15.27 7.42
C GLN A 255 17.55 -16.66 7.64
N ARG A 256 17.55 -17.50 6.60
CA ARG A 256 18.11 -18.86 6.66
C ARG A 256 19.63 -18.85 6.75
N LEU A 257 20.28 -18.01 5.97
CA LEU A 257 21.74 -17.90 5.91
C LEU A 257 22.30 -17.20 7.16
N GLU A 258 21.54 -16.31 7.79
CA GLU A 258 21.91 -15.67 9.06
C GLU A 258 22.14 -16.68 10.20
N VAL A 259 21.34 -17.76 10.24
CA VAL A 259 21.42 -18.81 11.27
C VAL A 259 22.16 -20.07 10.80
N ASP A 260 22.83 -20.01 9.65
CA ASP A 260 23.52 -21.16 9.05
C ASP A 260 24.90 -21.38 9.66
N ALA A 261 25.00 -22.37 10.55
CA ALA A 261 26.25 -22.73 11.23
C ALA A 261 27.38 -23.08 10.25
N VAL A 262 27.08 -23.77 9.14
CA VAL A 262 28.11 -24.15 8.16
C VAL A 262 28.67 -22.91 7.47
N ALA A 263 27.80 -21.96 7.15
CA ALA A 263 28.22 -20.71 6.55
C ALA A 263 29.06 -19.87 7.54
N ALA A 264 28.68 -19.88 8.83
CA ALA A 264 29.43 -19.22 9.91
C ALA A 264 30.83 -19.84 10.13
N ASP A 265 30.98 -21.16 9.97
CA ASP A 265 32.28 -21.84 10.09
C ASP A 265 33.19 -21.59 8.87
N CYS A 266 32.61 -21.40 7.69
CA CYS A 266 33.37 -21.27 6.43
C CYS A 266 33.70 -19.81 6.04
N MET A 267 33.03 -18.82 6.64
CA MET A 267 33.17 -17.41 6.30
C MET A 267 33.56 -16.59 7.53
N THR A 268 34.33 -15.51 7.33
CA THR A 268 34.54 -14.56 8.44
C THR A 268 33.24 -13.84 8.76
N ALA A 269 33.03 -13.47 10.03
CA ALA A 269 31.82 -12.76 10.45
C ALA A 269 31.56 -11.46 9.65
N GLY A 270 32.62 -10.74 9.28
CA GLY A 270 32.53 -9.54 8.44
C GLY A 270 32.05 -9.87 7.01
N CYS A 271 32.60 -10.92 6.38
CA CYS A 271 32.16 -11.37 5.06
C CYS A 271 30.71 -11.87 5.08
N MET A 272 30.30 -12.60 6.13
CA MET A 272 28.91 -13.03 6.29
C MET A 272 27.96 -11.83 6.34
N ARG A 273 28.27 -10.83 7.19
CA ARG A 273 27.45 -9.63 7.30
C ARG A 273 27.37 -8.87 5.96
N ALA A 274 28.48 -8.75 5.24
CA ALA A 274 28.52 -8.12 3.93
C ALA A 274 27.68 -8.89 2.89
N ALA A 275 27.72 -10.23 2.92
CA ALA A 275 26.93 -11.08 2.03
C ALA A 275 25.41 -10.96 2.30
N LEU A 276 25.00 -11.00 3.58
CA LEU A 276 23.60 -10.78 3.97
C LEU A 276 23.13 -9.38 3.59
N HIS A 277 23.96 -8.36 3.80
CA HIS A 277 23.69 -7.00 3.36
C HIS A 277 23.53 -6.91 1.83
N ALA A 278 24.30 -7.69 1.05
CA ALA A 278 24.14 -7.75 -0.40
C ALA A 278 22.79 -8.35 -0.81
N ILE A 279 22.27 -9.36 -0.09
CA ILE A 279 20.90 -9.85 -0.31
C ILE A 279 19.87 -8.76 -0.01
N ALA A 280 19.99 -8.10 1.14
CA ALA A 280 19.08 -7.03 1.55
C ALA A 280 19.07 -5.87 0.54
N THR A 281 20.26 -5.49 0.06
CA THR A 281 20.46 -4.46 -0.98
C THR A 281 19.79 -4.89 -2.28
N LYS A 282 20.00 -6.14 -2.73
CA LYS A 282 19.39 -6.64 -3.97
C LYS A 282 17.87 -6.71 -3.88
N ARG A 283 17.33 -7.09 -2.71
CA ARG A 283 15.89 -7.10 -2.44
C ARG A 283 15.30 -5.68 -2.50
N ALA A 284 15.98 -4.70 -1.89
CA ALA A 284 15.58 -3.30 -1.96
C ALA A 284 15.63 -2.77 -3.40
N GLU A 285 16.70 -3.07 -4.13
CA GLU A 285 16.84 -2.72 -5.56
C GLU A 285 15.68 -3.26 -6.40
N ILE A 286 15.32 -4.55 -6.26
CA ILE A 286 14.18 -5.13 -7.01
C ILE A 286 12.87 -4.48 -6.59
N SER A 287 12.67 -4.25 -5.28
CA SER A 287 11.48 -3.60 -4.72
C SER A 287 11.28 -2.19 -5.29
N ASP A 288 12.33 -1.37 -5.29
CA ASP A 288 12.30 0.03 -5.75
C ASP A 288 12.15 0.11 -7.28
N ASN A 289 12.64 -0.90 -8.00
CA ASN A 289 12.58 -1.00 -9.46
C ASN A 289 11.42 -1.87 -9.97
N LEU A 290 10.42 -2.20 -9.14
CA LEU A 290 9.31 -3.05 -9.55
C LEU A 290 8.61 -2.55 -10.83
N HIS A 291 8.44 -1.23 -10.97
CA HIS A 291 7.84 -0.63 -12.16
C HIS A 291 8.49 -1.07 -13.50
N HIS A 292 9.81 -1.25 -13.54
CA HIS A 292 10.51 -1.73 -14.74
C HIS A 292 10.13 -3.15 -15.15
N TYR A 293 9.72 -4.01 -14.20
CA TYR A 293 9.32 -5.37 -14.51
C TYR A 293 7.91 -5.44 -15.11
N PHE A 294 7.06 -4.44 -14.84
CA PHE A 294 5.67 -4.40 -15.31
C PHE A 294 5.46 -3.52 -16.56
N ASP A 295 6.53 -2.94 -17.12
CA ASP A 295 6.45 -2.02 -18.28
C ASP A 295 5.56 -0.79 -18.00
N LEU A 296 5.83 -0.12 -16.85
CA LEU A 296 5.09 1.06 -16.34
C LEU A 296 5.95 2.32 -16.28
#